data_AF-A0A3B9RXW2-F1
#
_entry.id   AF-A0A3B9RXW2-F1
#
_cell.length_a   1.000
_cell.length_b   1.000
_cell.length_c   1.000
_cell.angle_alpha   90.00
_cell.angle_beta   90.00
_cell.angle_gamma   90.00
#
_symmetry.space_group_name_H-M   'P 1'
#
loop_
_entity.id
_entity.type
_entity.pdbx_description
1 polymer ?
#
loop_
_entity_poly.entity_id
_entity_poly.type
_entity_poly.pdbx_seq_one_letter_code
_entity_poly.pdbx_strand_id
1 'polypeptide(L)'
;MQPGPKNSITDVSGIKVGHAQDMKLMSGTTVVLPEDAAVGAVDCRGGAPGTRETDALHSANLVEEVHAVVLSGGSAMGLDSAGGV
;
A
#
# COMPACT_ATOMS: atom_id res chain seq x y z
N MET A 1 3.44 -23.84 -12.29
CA MET A 1 4.05 -22.83 -11.41
C MET A 1 3.75 -23.26 -9.97
N GLN A 2 4.75 -23.38 -9.10
CA GLN A 2 4.53 -23.71 -7.69
C GLN A 2 4.55 -22.43 -6.86
N PRO A 3 3.60 -22.23 -5.91
CA PRO A 3 3.60 -21.09 -5.01
C PRO A 3 4.84 -21.05 -4.10
N GLY A 4 5.12 -19.87 -3.54
CA GLY A 4 6.05 -19.74 -2.42
C GLY A 4 5.56 -20.47 -1.16
N PRO A 5 6.41 -20.60 -0.14
CA PRO A 5 6.14 -21.42 1.04
C PRO A 5 4.92 -20.96 1.86
N LYS A 6 4.60 -19.66 1.88
CA LYS A 6 3.39 -19.13 2.55
C LYS A 6 2.26 -18.85 1.57
N ASN A 7 2.51 -18.93 0.27
CA ASN A 7 1.60 -18.50 -0.78
C ASN A 7 1.09 -17.06 -0.52
N SER A 8 2.02 -16.15 -0.19
CA SER A 8 1.74 -14.79 0.29
C SER A 8 2.76 -13.78 -0.27
N ILE A 9 2.40 -12.49 -0.29
CA ILE A 9 3.34 -11.41 -0.65
C ILE A 9 4.60 -11.39 0.24
N THR A 10 4.48 -11.86 1.48
CA THR A 10 5.60 -11.96 2.43
C THR A 10 6.57 -13.12 2.14
N ASP A 11 6.34 -13.88 1.06
CA ASP A 11 7.36 -14.77 0.49
C ASP A 11 8.47 -13.98 -0.23
N VAL A 12 8.22 -12.71 -0.58
CA VAL A 12 9.27 -11.77 -1.01
C VAL A 12 10.02 -11.29 0.24
N SER A 13 11.34 -11.55 0.27
CA SER A 13 12.20 -11.16 1.40
C SER A 13 12.15 -9.64 1.63
N GLY A 14 12.16 -9.22 2.89
CA GLY A 14 12.06 -7.81 3.28
C GLY A 14 10.65 -7.22 3.25
N ILE A 15 9.65 -7.86 2.60
CA ILE A 15 8.27 -7.36 2.62
C ILE A 15 7.56 -7.78 3.91
N LYS A 16 7.16 -6.79 4.70
CA LYS A 16 6.29 -6.95 5.89
C LYS A 16 4.88 -6.44 5.56
N VAL A 17 3.88 -6.99 6.25
CA VAL A 17 2.47 -6.55 6.13
C VAL A 17 1.88 -6.39 7.51
N GLY A 18 1.24 -5.25 7.77
CA GLY A 18 0.53 -4.95 9.02
C GLY A 18 -0.94 -4.64 8.78
N HIS A 19 -1.78 -5.00 9.75
CA HIS A 19 -3.23 -4.75 9.70
C HIS A 19 -3.69 -4.12 11.01
N ALA A 20 -4.54 -3.09 10.92
CA ALA A 20 -5.31 -2.55 12.03
C ALA A 20 -6.77 -2.41 11.60
N GLN A 21 -7.71 -2.84 12.45
CA GLN A 21 -9.12 -2.91 12.07
C GLN A 21 -10.05 -2.57 13.24
N ASP A 22 -11.19 -1.96 12.91
CA ASP A 22 -12.31 -1.76 13.82
C ASP A 22 -13.48 -2.64 13.36
N MET A 23 -13.79 -3.65 14.17
CA MET A 23 -14.83 -4.63 13.88
C MET A 23 -16.25 -4.06 13.98
N LYS A 24 -16.46 -2.99 14.77
CA LYS A 24 -17.76 -2.35 14.91
C LYS A 24 -18.05 -1.43 13.71
N LEU A 25 -17.03 -0.70 13.26
CA LEU A 25 -17.12 0.12 12.05
C LEU A 25 -17.08 -0.73 10.76
N MET A 26 -16.57 -1.96 10.86
CA MET A 26 -16.27 -2.84 9.71
C MET A 26 -15.32 -2.17 8.71
N SER A 27 -14.25 -1.57 9.23
CA SER A 27 -13.23 -0.89 8.44
C SER A 27 -11.84 -1.18 9.00
N GLY A 28 -10.81 -0.80 8.26
CA GLY A 28 -9.42 -0.97 8.68
C GLY A 28 -8.43 -0.47 7.64
N THR A 29 -7.16 -0.58 7.99
CA THR A 29 -6.02 -0.20 7.18
C THR A 29 -5.03 -1.36 7.13
N THR A 30 -4.52 -1.63 5.94
CA THR A 30 -3.40 -2.55 5.69
C THR A 30 -2.23 -1.75 5.17
N VAL A 31 -1.04 -2.02 5.71
CA VAL A 31 0.22 -1.41 5.24
C VAL A 31 1.14 -2.50 4.73
N VAL A 32 1.60 -2.37 3.49
CA VAL A 32 2.73 -3.13 2.95
C VAL A 32 3.98 -2.32 3.23
N LEU A 33 4.91 -2.88 3.99
CA LEU A 33 6.09 -2.22 4.54
C LEU A 33 7.36 -2.99 4.14
N PRO A 34 8.03 -2.59 3.05
CA PRO A 34 9.40 -3.00 2.77
C PRO A 34 10.34 -2.69 3.96
N GLU A 35 11.28 -3.59 4.24
CA GLU A 35 12.30 -3.39 5.28
C GLU A 35 13.30 -2.29 4.91
N ASP A 36 13.67 -2.24 3.63
CA ASP A 36 14.39 -1.15 2.98
C ASP A 36 13.47 -0.47 1.96
N ALA A 37 13.73 0.80 1.62
CA ALA A 37 12.97 1.50 0.59
C ALA A 37 12.96 0.69 -0.73
N ALA A 38 11.82 0.65 -1.40
CA ALA A 38 11.62 -0.16 -2.59
C ALA A 38 11.12 0.68 -3.77
N VAL A 39 11.58 0.38 -4.98
CA VAL A 39 11.13 1.06 -6.19
C VAL A 39 9.61 0.95 -6.33
N GLY A 40 8.94 2.10 -6.49
CA GLY A 40 7.48 2.21 -6.53
C GLY A 40 6.94 2.65 -7.89
N ALA A 41 5.80 2.08 -8.29
CA ALA A 41 5.02 2.50 -9.45
C ALA A 41 3.53 2.17 -9.22
N VAL A 42 2.63 2.87 -9.92
CA VAL A 42 1.18 2.67 -9.77
C VAL A 42 0.43 2.74 -11.11
N ASP A 43 -0.62 1.93 -11.24
CA ASP A 43 -1.58 1.96 -12.35
C ASP A 43 -3.00 1.98 -11.76
N CYS A 44 -3.72 3.10 -11.96
CA CYS A 44 -5.10 3.27 -11.49
C CYS A 44 -6.09 3.08 -12.66
N ARG A 45 -6.79 1.95 -12.67
CA ARG A 45 -7.70 1.58 -13.76
C ARG A 45 -9.18 1.86 -13.52
N GLY A 46 -9.56 2.18 -12.28
CA GLY A 46 -10.94 2.50 -11.92
C GLY A 46 -11.35 3.91 -12.35
N GLY A 47 -12.64 4.12 -12.66
CA GLY A 47 -13.16 5.43 -13.09
C GLY A 47 -13.39 6.46 -11.98
N ALA A 48 -13.28 6.07 -10.71
CA ALA A 48 -13.44 6.94 -9.56
C ALA A 48 -12.40 6.60 -8.47
N PRO A 49 -11.11 6.91 -8.70
CA PRO A 49 -10.04 6.59 -7.76
C PRO A 49 -10.10 7.47 -6.50
N GLY A 50 -9.85 6.88 -5.33
CA GLY A 50 -9.52 7.59 -4.10
C GLY A 50 -8.08 7.29 -3.74
N THR A 51 -7.18 8.22 -4.05
CA THR A 51 -5.72 7.97 -4.02
C THR A 51 -4.97 9.16 -3.42
N ARG A 52 -3.74 8.91 -2.99
CA ARG A 52 -2.81 9.88 -2.44
C ARG A 52 -1.40 9.56 -2.98
N GLU A 53 -0.64 10.59 -3.34
CA GLU A 53 0.76 10.51 -3.81
C GLU A 53 1.01 9.73 -5.11
N THR A 54 -0.02 9.42 -5.91
CA THR A 54 0.17 8.63 -7.15
C THR A 54 1.02 9.34 -8.20
N ASP A 55 0.93 10.68 -8.29
CA ASP A 55 1.76 11.46 -9.20
C ASP A 55 3.26 11.34 -8.86
N ALA A 56 3.62 11.20 -7.57
CA ALA A 56 5.02 11.05 -7.16
C ALA A 56 5.65 9.76 -7.72
N LEU A 57 4.84 8.73 -8.01
CA LEU A 57 5.28 7.45 -8.57
C LEU A 57 5.34 7.42 -10.09
N HIS A 58 5.11 8.57 -10.74
CA HIS A 58 5.36 8.68 -12.17
C HIS A 58 6.87 8.62 -12.43
N SER A 59 7.31 7.76 -13.35
CA SER A 59 8.75 7.47 -13.58
C SER A 59 9.60 8.65 -14.04
N ALA A 60 8.97 9.75 -14.47
CA ALA A 60 9.66 10.99 -14.83
C ALA A 60 9.85 11.95 -13.63
N ASN A 61 9.33 11.62 -12.46
CA ASN A 61 9.40 12.44 -11.25
C ASN A 61 10.59 12.01 -10.37
N LEU A 62 10.87 12.80 -9.33
CA LEU A 62 12.06 12.67 -8.49
C LEU A 62 12.05 11.43 -7.58
N VAL A 63 10.87 10.97 -7.15
CA VAL A 63 10.73 9.90 -6.16
C VAL A 63 10.78 8.56 -6.85
N GLU A 64 11.84 7.79 -6.61
CA GLU A 64 11.99 6.45 -7.18
C GLU A 64 11.56 5.35 -6.20
N GLU A 65 11.73 5.59 -4.90
CA GLU A 65 11.53 4.59 -3.86
C GLU A 65 10.46 5.01 -2.84
N VAL A 66 9.69 4.03 -2.37
CA VAL A 66 8.68 4.17 -1.31
C VAL A 66 9.03 3.31 -0.11
N HIS A 67 8.62 3.78 1.06
CA HIS A 67 8.80 3.06 2.33
C HIS A 67 7.55 2.29 2.75
N ALA A 68 6.38 2.63 2.20
CA ALA A 68 5.12 1.97 2.52
C ALA A 68 4.08 2.15 1.41
N VAL A 69 3.16 1.18 1.31
CA VAL A 69 1.91 1.31 0.56
C VAL A 69 0.74 1.08 1.51
N VAL A 70 -0.20 2.03 1.51
CA VAL A 70 -1.36 2.02 2.43
C VAL A 70 -2.62 1.67 1.66
N LEU A 71 -3.34 0.66 2.13
CA LEU A 71 -4.66 0.26 1.65
C LEU A 71 -5.66 0.50 2.78
N SER A 72 -6.64 1.38 2.58
CA SER A 72 -7.57 1.76 3.65
C SER A 72 -9.03 1.64 3.22
N GLY A 73 -9.87 1.16 4.14
CA GLY A 73 -11.31 1.40 4.09
C GLY A 73 -11.64 2.87 4.38
N GLY A 74 -12.91 3.23 4.32
CA GLY A 74 -13.37 4.59 4.61
C GLY A 74 -13.38 5.56 3.41
N SER A 75 -13.23 5.07 2.17
CA SER A 75 -13.25 5.89 0.95
C SER A 75 -12.23 7.05 1.05
N ALA A 76 -12.54 8.24 0.54
CA ALA A 76 -11.66 9.40 0.57
C ALA A 76 -11.21 9.80 1.99
N MET A 77 -12.06 9.66 3.01
CA MET A 77 -11.71 9.93 4.41
C MET A 77 -10.66 8.95 4.94
N GLY A 78 -10.63 7.73 4.40
CA GLY A 78 -9.63 6.72 4.74
C GLY A 78 -8.20 7.10 4.34
N LEU A 79 -8.03 8.06 3.42
CA LEU A 79 -6.71 8.52 3.00
C LEU A 79 -5.94 9.23 4.13
N ASP A 80 -6.64 9.69 5.18
CA ASP A 80 -6.01 10.26 6.37
C ASP A 80 -5.13 9.24 7.12
N SER A 81 -5.39 7.95 6.97
CA SER A 81 -4.55 6.89 7.56
C SER A 81 -3.10 6.96 7.08
N ALA A 82 -2.87 7.37 5.83
CA ALA A 82 -1.52 7.53 5.27
C ALA A 82 -0.75 8.70 5.89
N GLY A 83 -1.39 9.60 6.64
CA GLY A 83 -0.69 10.65 7.39
C GLY A 83 -0.11 10.16 8.73
N GLY A 84 -0.59 9.01 9.24
CA GLY A 84 -0.07 8.39 10.47
C GLY A 84 0.92 7.25 10.23
N VAL A 85 1.07 6.83 8.97
CA VAL A 85 2.11 5.91 8.49
C VAL A 85 3.34 6.73 8.13
#